data_AF-A0A368ZE34-F1
#
_entry.id   AF-A0A368ZE34-F1
#
_cell.length_a   1.000
_cell.length_b   1.000
_cell.length_c   1.000
_cell.angle_alpha   90.00
_cell.angle_beta   90.00
_cell.angle_gamma   90.00
#
_symmetry.space_group_name_H-M   'P 1'
#
loop_
_entity.id
_entity.type
_entity.pdbx_description
1 polymer ?
#
loop_
_entity_poly.entity_id
_entity_poly.type
_entity_poly.pdbx_seq_one_letter_code
_entity_poly.pdbx_strand_id
1 'polypeptide(L)' 'MPQAIGDPDELDRFAQSLTQFIDTLNEAVNGLNHSFGALGDTWQDEKRASFEEDYNALVQQLSHL' A
#
# COMPACT_ATOMS: atom_id res chain seq x y z
N MET A 1 2.57 18.70 34.90
CA MET A 1 2.32 18.77 33.44
C MET A 1 2.92 17.53 32.85
N PRO A 2 2.16 16.62 32.21
CA PRO A 2 2.75 15.48 31.51
C PRO A 2 3.67 16.05 30.43
N GLN A 3 4.97 15.95 30.65
CA GLN A 3 5.98 16.31 29.67
C GLN A 3 5.71 15.41 28.46
N ALA A 4 5.60 16.00 27.28
CA ALA A 4 5.62 15.22 26.05
C ALA A 4 6.86 14.32 26.11
N ILE A 5 6.64 13.01 26.17
CA ILE A 5 7.71 12.01 26.16
C ILE A 5 8.09 11.88 24.68
N GLY A 6 8.86 12.84 24.16
CA GLY A 6 9.28 12.89 22.76
C GLY A 6 9.64 14.30 22.33
N ASP A 7 10.78 14.45 21.66
CA ASP A 7 11.21 15.72 21.07
C ASP A 7 10.25 16.08 19.92
N PRO A 8 9.68 17.30 19.88
CA PRO A 8 8.75 17.70 18.84
C PRO A 8 9.35 17.58 17.43
N ASP A 9 10.65 17.82 17.26
CA ASP A 9 11.33 17.65 15.97
C ASP A 9 11.41 16.17 15.55
N GLU A 10 11.50 15.25 16.52
CA GLU A 10 11.51 13.80 16.28
C GLU A 10 10.14 13.30 15.83
N LEU A 11 9.07 13.83 16.43
CA LEU A 11 7.69 13.54 16.02
C LEU A 11 7.38 14.04 14.61
N ASP A 12 7.83 15.26 14.27
CA ASP A 12 7.66 15.81 12.93
C ASP A 12 8.42 15.00 11.87
N ARG A 13 9.66 14.57 12.16
CA ARG A 13 10.42 13.67 11.29
C ARG A 13 9.75 12.32 11.11
N PHE A 14 9.18 11.78 12.18
CA PHE A 14 8.45 10.52 12.12
C PHE A 14 7.20 10.66 11.26
N ALA A 15 6.43 11.73 11.42
CA ALA A 15 5.26 12.01 10.60
C ALA A 15 5.62 12.13 9.11
N GLN A 16 6.69 12.86 8.78
CA GLN A 16 7.19 12.97 7.40
C GLN A 16 7.60 11.61 6.83
N SER A 17 8.31 10.81 7.63
CA SER A 17 8.71 9.44 7.24
C SER A 17 7.49 8.55 6.98
N LEU A 18 6.45 8.67 7.80
CA LEU A 18 5.20 7.93 7.63
C LEU A 18 4.48 8.34 6.34
N THR A 19 4.38 9.63 6.05
CA THR A 19 3.78 10.12 4.79
C THR A 19 4.54 9.58 3.58
N GLN A 20 5.88 9.69 3.59
CA GLN A 20 6.70 9.21 2.49
C GLN A 20 6.61 7.69 2.30
N PHE A 21 6.47 6.94 3.40
CA PHE A 21 6.22 5.50 3.35
C PHE A 21 4.87 5.19 2.68
N ILE A 22 3.80 5.88 3.07
CA ILE A 22 2.47 5.71 2.48
C ILE A 22 2.49 6.03 0.98
N ASP A 23 3.14 7.12 0.57
CA ASP A 23 3.27 7.49 -0.85
C ASP A 23 4.01 6.41 -1.65
N THR A 24 5.13 5.91 -1.12
CA THR A 24 5.91 4.84 -1.74
C THR A 24 5.08 3.55 -1.87
N LEU A 25 4.29 3.23 -0.84
CA LEU A 25 3.44 2.05 -0.82
C LEU A 25 2.32 2.17 -1.87
N ASN A 26 1.68 3.33 -1.97
CA ASN A 26 0.68 3.61 -3.00
C ASN A 26 1.26 3.49 -4.42
N GLU A 27 2.46 4.00 -4.65
CA GLU A 27 3.13 3.88 -5.95
C GLU A 27 3.45 2.42 -6.31
N ALA A 28 3.91 1.63 -5.34
CA ALA A 28 4.14 0.19 -5.53
C ALA A 28 2.84 -0.58 -5.82
N VAL A 29 1.75 -0.28 -5.11
CA VAL A 29 0.43 -0.86 -5.36
C VAL A 29 -0.08 -0.51 -6.76
N ASN A 30 0.08 0.74 -7.20
CA ASN A 30 -0.29 1.16 -8.56
C ASN A 30 0.52 0.42 -9.63
N GLY A 31 1.82 0.19 -9.41
CA GLY A 31 2.65 -0.62 -10.30
C GLY A 31 2.19 -2.08 -10.40
N LEU A 32 1.77 -2.67 -9.28
CA LEU A 32 1.17 -4.00 -9.26
C LEU A 32 -0.17 -4.04 -10.01
N ASN A 33 -1.04 -3.06 -9.81
CA ASN A 33 -2.33 -2.96 -10.49
C ASN A 33 -2.15 -2.92 -12.01
N HIS A 34 -1.18 -2.12 -12.48
CA HIS A 34 -0.87 -2.01 -13.90
C HIS A 34 -0.35 -3.34 -14.47
N SER A 35 0.56 -4.00 -13.74
CA SER A 35 1.11 -5.30 -14.12
C SER A 35 0.03 -6.38 -14.15
N PHE A 36 -0.88 -6.37 -13.19
CA PHE A 36 -2.02 -7.28 -13.13
C PHE A 36 -2.99 -7.06 -14.29
N GLY A 37 -3.29 -5.80 -14.63
CA GLY A 37 -4.10 -5.47 -15.82
C GLY A 37 -3.50 -5.99 -17.12
N ALA A 38 -2.19 -5.80 -17.31
CA ALA A 38 -1.47 -6.32 -18.49
C ALA A 38 -1.44 -7.87 -18.53
N LEU A 39 -1.34 -8.53 -17.38
CA LEU A 39 -1.45 -9.98 -17.28
C LEU A 39 -2.86 -10.46 -17.65
N GLY A 40 -3.90 -9.72 -17.28
CA GLY A 40 -5.30 -10.06 -17.58
C GLY A 40 -5.62 -10.20 -19.07
N ASP A 41 -4.86 -9.54 -19.95
CA ASP A 41 -4.98 -9.69 -21.41
C ASP A 41 -4.56 -11.07 -21.89
N THR A 42 -3.61 -11.71 -21.21
CA THR A 42 -3.02 -13.01 -21.61
C THR A 42 -3.44 -14.17 -20.71
N TRP A 43 -3.85 -13.87 -19.47
CA TRP A 43 -4.23 -14.83 -18.45
C TRP A 43 -5.73 -14.72 -18.18
N GLN A 44 -6.50 -15.73 -18.59
CA GLN A 44 -7.97 -15.75 -18.50
C GLN A 44 -8.54 -17.06 -17.94
N ASP A 45 -7.75 -17.83 -17.19
CA ASP A 45 -8.20 -19.09 -16.60
C ASP A 45 -8.89 -18.89 -15.23
N GLU A 46 -9.42 -19.98 -14.67
CA GLU A 46 -10.06 -19.97 -13.34
C GLU A 46 -9.11 -19.55 -12.20
N LYS A 47 -7.79 -19.70 -12.37
CA LYS A 47 -6.82 -19.24 -11.36
C LYS A 47 -6.72 -17.73 -11.32
N ARG A 48 -6.98 -17.04 -12.45
CA ARG A 48 -7.04 -15.58 -12.47
C ARG A 48 -8.07 -15.06 -11.48
N ALA A 49 -9.26 -15.64 -11.44
CA ALA A 49 -10.33 -15.18 -10.56
C ALA A 49 -9.95 -15.29 -9.07
N SER A 50 -9.35 -16.43 -8.66
CA SER A 50 -8.83 -16.60 -7.29
C SER A 50 -7.71 -15.62 -6.97
N PHE A 51 -6.77 -15.41 -7.90
CA PHE A 51 -5.68 -14.47 -7.72
C PHE A 51 -6.18 -13.02 -7.65
N GLU A 52 -7.16 -12.66 -8.46
CA GLU A 52 -7.81 -11.34 -8.46
C GLU A 52 -8.49 -11.06 -7.11
N GLU A 53 -9.13 -12.06 -6.52
CA GLU A 53 -9.74 -11.96 -5.19
C GLU A 53 -8.68 -11.74 -4.09
N ASP A 54 -7.63 -12.57 -4.08
CA ASP A 54 -6.50 -12.43 -3.12
C ASP A 54 -5.80 -11.07 -3.27
N TYR A 55 -5.60 -10.63 -4.51
CA TYR A 55 -4.96 -9.36 -4.81
C TYR A 55 -5.81 -8.17 -4.37
N ASN A 56 -7.11 -8.17 -4.67
CA ASN A 56 -8.03 -7.14 -4.22
C ASN A 56 -8.12 -7.08 -2.69
N ALA A 57 -8.10 -8.22 -2.00
CA ALA A 57 -8.07 -8.28 -0.55
C ALA A 57 -6.78 -7.65 0.02
N LEU A 58 -5.63 -7.92 -0.59
CA LEU A 58 -4.36 -7.31 -0.21
C LEU A 58 -4.39 -5.78 -0.41
N VAL A 59 -4.86 -5.30 -1.57
CA VAL A 59 -4.96 -3.86 -1.87
C VAL A 59 -5.92 -3.16 -0.91
N GLN A 60 -7.05 -3.78 -0.57
CA GLN A 60 -7.99 -3.26 0.43
C GLN A 60 -7.33 -3.10 1.80
N GLN A 61 -6.56 -4.10 2.25
CA GLN A 61 -5.83 -4.02 3.52
C GLN A 61 -4.80 -2.88 3.51
N LEU A 62 -4.08 -2.71 2.40
CA LEU A 62 -3.09 -1.64 2.27
C LEU A 62 -3.72 -0.25 2.22
N SER A 63 -4.92 -0.11 1.65
CA SER A 63 -5.66 1.17 1.61
C SER A 63 -6.22 1.62 2.96
N HIS A 64 -6.31 0.70 3.93
CA HIS A 64 -6.84 0.95 5.27
C HIS A 64 -5.73 1.21 6.31
N LEU A 65 -4.45 1.14 5.92
CA LEU A 65 -3.31 1.52 6.74
C LEU A 65 -3.16 3.05 6.80
#